data_AF-A0A553R830-F1
#
_entry.id   AF-A0A553R830-F1
#
_cell.length_a   1.000
_cell.length_b   1.000
_cell.length_c   1.000
_cell.angle_alpha   90.00
_cell.angle_beta   90.00
_cell.angle_gamma   90.00
#
_symmetry.space_group_name_H-M   'P 1'
#
loop_
_entity.id
_entity.type
_entity.pdbx_description
1 polymer ?
#
loop_
_entity_poly.entity_id
_entity_poly.type
_entity_poly.pdbx_seq_one_letter_code
_entity_poly.pdbx_strand_id
1 'polypeptide(L)'
;MAVEKLLPDNFGYAIFTYLYSFVMLVYLSLKVGAARKKYKVYRAHQNTLEVYPQWLLFQTIAALEYPTAASVLGVIWVTSRFSYAWGYYTGDPKKRMNGVYGYIGLFGVILLSISVALKLQGLM
;
A
#
# COMPACT_ATOMS: atom_id res chain seq x y z
N MET A 1 14.42 -24.26 -10.70
CA MET A 1 14.29 -23.11 -11.63
C MET A 1 14.61 -21.85 -10.82
N ALA A 2 15.50 -20.97 -11.29
CA ALA A 2 15.85 -19.75 -10.56
C ALA A 2 14.73 -18.71 -10.68
N VAL A 3 14.49 -17.91 -9.64
CA VAL A 3 13.47 -16.84 -9.60
C VAL A 3 13.68 -15.82 -10.73
N GLU A 4 14.93 -15.58 -11.11
CA GLU A 4 15.33 -14.71 -12.24
C GLU A 4 14.73 -15.14 -13.58
N LYS A 5 14.35 -16.41 -13.75
CA LYS A 5 13.72 -16.90 -14.98
C LYS A 5 12.19 -16.79 -14.98
N LEU A 6 11.60 -16.44 -13.84
CA LEU A 6 10.15 -16.41 -13.62
C LEU A 6 9.60 -14.99 -13.50
N LEU A 7 10.40 -14.05 -12.98
CA LEU A 7 9.97 -12.67 -12.71
C LEU A 7 10.65 -11.69 -13.68
N PRO A 8 10.01 -10.56 -13.99
CA PRO A 8 10.66 -9.48 -14.72
C PRO A 8 11.91 -8.97 -14.01
N ASP A 9 12.94 -8.55 -14.76
CA ASP A 9 14.21 -8.07 -14.20
C ASP A 9 14.05 -6.91 -13.21
N ASN A 10 13.05 -6.06 -13.42
CA ASN A 10 12.73 -4.91 -12.59
C ASN A 10 11.78 -5.23 -11.41
N PHE A 11 11.46 -6.50 -11.16
CA PHE A 11 10.58 -6.90 -10.06
C PHE A 11 11.17 -6.60 -8.66
N GLY A 12 12.49 -6.37 -8.57
CA GLY A 12 13.14 -5.91 -7.35
C GLY A 12 12.51 -4.65 -6.74
N TYR A 13 11.97 -3.73 -7.55
CA TYR A 13 11.27 -2.55 -7.06
C TYR A 13 10.02 -2.92 -6.25
N ALA A 14 9.27 -3.93 -6.68
CA ALA A 14 8.07 -4.38 -5.99
C ALA A 14 8.45 -4.99 -4.62
N ILE A 15 9.54 -5.76 -4.56
CA ILE A 15 10.09 -6.31 -3.32
C ILE A 15 10.42 -5.19 -2.32
N PHE A 16 11.10 -4.13 -2.76
CA PHE A 16 11.37 -2.98 -1.90
C PHE A 16 10.09 -2.29 -1.43
N THR A 17 9.07 -2.18 -2.28
CA THR A 17 7.76 -1.64 -1.89
C THR A 17 7.07 -2.51 -0.83
N TYR A 18 7.14 -3.84 -0.92
CA TYR A 18 6.61 -4.73 0.13
C TYR A 18 7.38 -4.63 1.45
N LEU A 19 8.70 -4.50 1.39
CA LEU A 19 9.52 -4.26 2.58
C LEU A 19 9.17 -2.93 3.23
N TYR A 20 8.97 -1.88 2.43
CA TYR A 20 8.53 -0.58 2.91
C TYR A 20 7.13 -0.65 3.56
N SER A 21 6.19 -1.40 2.96
CA SER A 21 4.86 -1.59 3.53
C SER A 21 4.88 -2.41 4.84
N PHE A 22 5.80 -3.36 4.96
CA PHE A 22 6.04 -4.07 6.22
C PHE A 22 6.54 -3.12 7.32
N VAL A 23 7.54 -2.28 7.01
CA VAL A 23 8.03 -1.24 7.93
C VAL A 23 6.90 -0.30 8.36
N MET A 24 6.03 0.10 7.44
CA MET A 24 4.84 0.89 7.75
C MET A 24 3.92 0.19 8.75
N LEU A 25 3.60 -1.10 8.55
CA LEU A 25 2.74 -1.84 9.47
C LEU A 25 3.34 -1.92 10.88
N VAL A 26 4.64 -2.21 10.99
CA VAL A 26 5.36 -2.25 12.27
C VAL A 26 5.38 -0.87 12.92
N TYR A 27 5.66 0.19 12.16
CA TYR A 27 5.65 1.55 12.69
C TYR A 27 4.28 1.94 13.26
N LEU A 28 3.21 1.69 12.50
CA LEU A 28 1.85 2.03 12.92
C LEU A 28 1.40 1.18 14.13
N SER A 29 1.77 -0.10 14.18
CA SER A 29 1.42 -0.98 15.30
C SER A 29 2.11 -0.52 16.60
N LEU A 30 3.40 -0.15 16.54
CA LEU A 30 4.15 0.37 17.67
C LEU A 30 3.59 1.72 18.15
N LYS A 31 3.31 2.65 17.23
CA LYS A 31 2.76 3.97 17.58
C LYS A 31 1.36 3.88 18.17
N VAL A 32 0.49 3.05 17.60
CA VAL A 32 -0.84 2.80 18.16
C VAL A 32 -0.74 2.08 19.50
N GLY A 33 0.14 1.08 19.65
CA GLY A 33 0.37 0.38 20.91
C GLY A 33 0.77 1.32 22.04
N ALA A 34 1.69 2.25 21.77
CA ALA A 34 2.09 3.29 22.72
C ALA A 34 0.95 4.30 23.02
N ALA A 35 0.21 4.74 21.99
CA ALA A 35 -0.86 5.72 22.13
C ALA A 35 -2.14 5.14 22.78
N ARG A 36 -2.33 3.82 22.72
CA ARG A 36 -3.53 3.09 23.19
C ARG A 36 -3.87 3.40 24.64
N LYS A 37 -2.85 3.36 25.52
CA LYS A 37 -3.02 3.53 26.97
C LYS A 37 -3.34 4.98 27.37
N LYS A 38 -2.85 5.96 26.63
CA LYS A 38 -2.92 7.38 26.99
C LYS A 38 -4.04 8.15 26.27
N TYR A 39 -4.31 7.81 25.02
CA TYR A 39 -5.17 8.62 24.14
C TYR A 39 -6.36 7.86 23.54
N LYS A 40 -6.55 6.59 23.91
CA LYS A 40 -7.58 5.70 23.31
C LYS A 40 -7.57 5.74 21.78
N VAL A 41 -6.38 5.84 21.18
CA VAL A 41 -6.20 5.85 19.72
C VAL A 41 -6.05 4.42 19.23
N TYR A 42 -6.98 3.97 18.38
CA TYR A 42 -7.02 2.61 17.84
C TYR A 42 -7.18 2.56 16.32
N ARG A 43 -7.92 3.53 15.76
CA ARG A 43 -8.48 3.39 14.41
C ARG A 43 -7.45 3.57 13.30
N ALA A 44 -6.37 4.33 13.50
CA ALA A 44 -5.40 4.60 12.44
C ALA A 44 -4.73 3.32 11.90
N HIS A 45 -4.27 2.44 12.79
CA HIS A 45 -3.67 1.16 12.41
C HIS A 45 -4.73 0.18 11.92
N GLN A 46 -5.86 0.05 12.65
CA GLN A 46 -6.97 -0.83 12.24
C GLN A 46 -7.52 -0.50 10.86
N ASN A 47 -7.73 0.78 10.53
CA ASN A 47 -8.16 1.19 9.19
C ASN A 47 -7.13 0.84 8.11
N THR A 48 -5.83 0.86 8.44
CA THR A 48 -4.81 0.39 7.51
C THR A 48 -4.93 -1.12 7.29
N LEU A 49 -5.13 -1.90 8.36
CA LEU A 49 -5.30 -3.35 8.28
C LEU A 49 -6.58 -3.77 7.53
N GLU A 50 -7.64 -2.98 7.57
CA GLU A 50 -8.87 -3.24 6.81
C GLU A 50 -8.65 -3.17 5.29
N VAL A 51 -7.74 -2.29 4.82
CA VAL A 51 -7.49 -2.05 3.39
C VAL A 51 -6.24 -2.78 2.89
N TYR A 52 -5.30 -3.09 3.78
CA TYR A 52 -4.00 -3.67 3.44
C TYR A 52 -4.08 -4.99 2.64
N PRO A 53 -4.94 -5.97 2.99
CA PRO A 53 -5.06 -7.21 2.21
C PRO A 53 -5.52 -6.97 0.77
N GLN A 54 -6.48 -6.08 0.59
CA GLN A 54 -6.95 -5.69 -0.74
C GLN A 54 -5.84 -5.01 -1.55
N TRP A 55 -5.12 -4.08 -0.93
CA TRP A 55 -3.99 -3.42 -1.57
C TRP A 55 -2.90 -4.42 -1.95
N LEU A 56 -2.53 -5.35 -1.05
CA LEU A 56 -1.54 -6.40 -1.34
C LEU A 56 -1.92 -7.25 -2.56
N LEU A 57 -3.19 -7.65 -2.67
CA LEU A 57 -3.67 -8.45 -3.79
C LEU A 57 -3.49 -7.70 -5.12
N PHE A 58 -4.00 -6.48 -5.24
CA PHE A 58 -3.91 -5.70 -6.47
C PHE A 58 -2.48 -5.22 -6.76
N GLN A 59 -1.71 -4.87 -5.73
CA GLN A 59 -0.29 -4.55 -5.87
C GLN A 59 0.47 -5.72 -6.49
N THR A 60 0.18 -6.95 -6.07
CA THR A 60 0.85 -8.17 -6.55
C THR A 60 0.47 -8.48 -7.99
N ILE A 61 -0.82 -8.47 -8.31
CA ILE A 61 -1.28 -8.69 -9.69
C ILE A 61 -0.67 -7.64 -10.63
N ALA A 62 -0.72 -6.36 -10.25
CA ALA A 62 -0.15 -5.28 -11.04
C ALA A 62 1.38 -5.39 -11.17
N ALA A 63 2.09 -5.76 -10.10
CA ALA A 63 3.55 -5.84 -10.12
C ALA A 63 4.10 -6.99 -10.97
N LEU A 64 3.34 -8.07 -11.17
CA LEU A 64 3.77 -9.20 -12.01
C LEU A 64 3.92 -8.80 -13.49
N GLU A 65 3.07 -7.88 -13.97
CA GLU A 65 3.10 -7.38 -15.35
C GLU A 65 3.77 -6.01 -15.47
N TYR A 66 3.57 -5.13 -14.48
CA TYR A 66 4.01 -3.73 -14.49
C TYR A 66 4.84 -3.36 -13.24
N PRO A 67 6.01 -3.99 -13.00
CA PRO A 67 6.72 -3.86 -11.73
C PRO A 67 7.06 -2.42 -11.35
N THR A 68 7.58 -1.62 -12.28
CA THR A 68 7.97 -0.22 -12.02
C THR A 68 6.76 0.65 -11.68
N ALA A 69 5.71 0.62 -12.50
CA ALA A 69 4.52 1.44 -12.30
C ALA A 69 3.78 1.05 -11.01
N ALA A 70 3.60 -0.25 -10.78
CA ALA A 70 3.01 -0.77 -9.54
C ALA A 70 3.84 -0.35 -8.33
N SER A 71 5.17 -0.34 -8.40
CA SER A 71 6.03 0.07 -7.28
C SER A 71 5.86 1.55 -6.94
N VAL A 72 5.81 2.44 -7.93
CA VAL A 72 5.56 3.88 -7.71
C VAL A 72 4.21 4.10 -7.04
N LEU A 73 3.15 3.48 -7.57
CA LEU A 73 1.81 3.56 -7.01
C LEU A 73 1.74 2.98 -5.59
N GLY A 74 2.44 1.88 -5.35
CA GLY A 74 2.55 1.27 -4.03
C GLY A 74 3.25 2.17 -3.02
N VAL A 75 4.36 2.82 -3.39
CA VAL A 75 5.06 3.80 -2.54
C VAL A 75 4.14 4.98 -2.20
N ILE A 76 3.36 5.48 -3.17
CA ILE A 76 2.37 6.54 -2.93
C ILE A 76 1.35 6.09 -1.89
N TRP A 77 0.79 4.87 -2.03
CA TRP A 77 -0.18 4.33 -1.10
C TRP A 77 0.40 4.15 0.31
N VAL A 78 1.55 3.49 0.44
CA VAL A 78 2.22 3.24 1.74
C VAL A 78 2.55 4.58 2.43
N THR A 79 3.09 5.55 1.71
CA THR A 79 3.44 6.86 2.26
C THR A 79 2.20 7.62 2.75
N SER A 80 1.07 7.48 2.07
CA SER A 80 -0.20 8.09 2.50
C SER A 80 -0.68 7.58 3.85
N ARG A 81 -0.38 6.33 4.22
CA ARG A 81 -0.80 5.77 5.50
C ARG A 81 -0.06 6.41 6.68
N PHE A 82 1.19 6.82 6.50
CA PHE A 82 1.91 7.62 7.50
C PHE A 82 1.26 8.99 7.68
N SER A 83 0.98 9.70 6.58
CA SER A 83 0.29 11.00 6.61
C SER A 83 -1.10 10.91 7.25
N TYR A 84 -1.86 9.85 6.94
CA TYR A 84 -3.14 9.57 7.57
C TYR A 84 -3.00 9.35 9.07
N ALA A 85 -2.05 8.51 9.49
CA ALA A 85 -1.84 8.20 10.91
C ALA A 85 -1.37 9.41 11.71
N TRP A 86 -0.43 10.21 11.17
CA TRP A 86 -0.02 11.46 11.81
C TRP A 86 -1.17 12.45 11.94
N GLY A 87 -1.98 12.61 10.90
CA GLY A 87 -3.22 13.39 10.98
C GLY A 87 -4.14 12.89 12.08
N TYR A 88 -4.30 11.56 12.19
CA TYR A 88 -5.12 10.93 13.23
C TYR A 88 -4.61 11.22 14.66
N TYR A 89 -3.29 11.26 14.86
CA TYR A 89 -2.68 11.51 16.16
C TYR A 89 -2.81 12.96 16.64
N THR A 90 -3.17 13.89 15.76
CA THR A 90 -3.44 15.29 16.16
C THR A 90 -4.76 15.48 16.91
N GLY A 91 -5.67 14.50 16.84
CA GLY A 91 -7.02 14.60 17.41
C GLY A 91 -8.02 15.39 16.54
N ASP A 92 -7.56 16.15 15.54
CA ASP A 92 -8.41 16.86 14.59
C ASP A 92 -8.87 15.93 13.45
N PRO A 93 -10.18 15.67 13.30
CA PRO A 93 -10.70 14.81 12.23
C PRO A 93 -10.32 15.29 10.83
N LYS A 94 -10.20 16.60 10.58
CA LYS A 94 -9.91 17.16 9.26
C LYS A 94 -8.49 16.81 8.79
N LYS A 95 -7.53 16.74 9.72
CA LYS A 95 -6.12 16.43 9.39
C LYS A 95 -5.90 15.00 8.91
N ARG A 96 -6.88 14.10 9.08
CA ARG A 96 -6.86 12.76 8.48
C ARG A 96 -6.90 12.82 6.95
N MET A 97 -7.44 13.91 6.38
CA MET A 97 -7.48 14.09 4.93
C MET A 97 -6.10 14.23 4.29
N ASN A 98 -5.06 14.50 5.09
CA ASN A 98 -3.69 14.56 4.58
C ASN A 98 -3.25 13.25 3.91
N GLY A 99 -3.85 12.10 4.25
CA GLY A 99 -3.53 10.81 3.62
C GLY A 99 -4.35 10.46 2.37
N VAL A 100 -5.26 11.33 1.92
CA VAL A 100 -6.22 11.05 0.84
C VAL A 100 -5.53 10.78 -0.51
N TYR A 101 -4.36 11.35 -0.74
CA TYR A 101 -3.60 11.13 -1.97
C TYR A 101 -3.23 9.65 -2.21
N GLY A 102 -3.28 8.81 -1.17
CA GLY A 102 -3.06 7.37 -1.31
C GLY A 102 -4.08 6.66 -2.19
N TYR A 103 -5.28 7.24 -2.40
CA TYR A 103 -6.25 6.69 -3.34
C TYR A 103 -5.71 6.65 -4.77
N ILE A 104 -4.79 7.54 -5.14
CA ILE A 104 -4.10 7.49 -6.44
C ILE A 104 -3.33 6.17 -6.56
N GLY A 105 -2.58 5.80 -5.52
CA GLY A 105 -1.85 4.54 -5.46
C GLY A 105 -2.78 3.32 -5.50
N LEU A 106 -3.83 3.31 -4.68
CA LEU A 106 -4.78 2.18 -4.60
C LEU A 106 -5.55 1.97 -5.91
N PHE A 107 -6.17 3.02 -6.43
CA PHE A 107 -6.93 2.90 -7.68
C PHE A 107 -6.01 2.66 -8.87
N GLY A 108 -4.80 3.21 -8.86
CA GLY A 108 -3.79 2.92 -9.87
C GLY A 108 -3.49 1.42 -9.98
N VAL A 109 -3.21 0.74 -8.87
CA VAL A 109 -2.92 -0.71 -8.92
C VAL A 109 -4.14 -1.57 -9.25
N ILE A 110 -5.35 -1.12 -8.90
CA ILE A 110 -6.60 -1.76 -9.33
C ILE A 110 -6.75 -1.65 -10.85
N LEU A 111 -6.56 -0.46 -11.42
CA LEU A 111 -6.64 -0.24 -12.87
C LEU A 111 -5.58 -1.03 -13.63
N LEU A 112 -4.34 -1.08 -13.11
CA LEU A 112 -3.29 -1.93 -13.68
C LEU A 112 -3.69 -3.41 -13.62
N SER A 113 -4.30 -3.87 -12.52
CA SER A 113 -4.77 -5.25 -12.41
C SER A 113 -5.90 -5.58 -13.40
N ILE A 114 -6.79 -4.62 -13.67
CA ILE A 114 -7.80 -4.76 -14.73
C ILE A 114 -7.13 -4.86 -16.10
N SER A 115 -6.10 -4.05 -16.37
CA SER A 115 -5.32 -4.17 -17.61
C SER A 115 -4.66 -5.54 -17.74
N VAL A 116 -4.12 -6.11 -16.67
CA VAL A 116 -3.59 -7.50 -16.67
C VAL A 116 -4.70 -8.49 -17.03
N ALA A 117 -5.88 -8.37 -16.42
CA ALA A 117 -7.01 -9.26 -16.71
C ALA A 117 -7.45 -9.18 -18.19
N LEU A 118 -7.53 -7.97 -18.76
CA LEU A 118 -7.90 -7.78 -20.18
C LEU A 118 -6.85 -8.37 -21.13
N LYS A 119 -5.56 -8.18 -20.83
CA LYS A 119 -4.45 -8.79 -21.59
C LYS A 119 -4.52 -10.32 -21.59
N LEU A 120 -4.77 -10.92 -20.43
CA LEU A 120 -4.88 -12.39 -20.31
C LEU A 120 -6.05 -12.97 -21.11
N GLN A 121 -7.07 -12.16 -21.41
CA GLN A 121 -8.21 -12.53 -22.26
C GLN A 121 -7.99 -12.20 -23.74
N GLY A 122 -6.85 -11.60 -24.11
CA GLY A 122 -6.54 -11.18 -25.48
C GLY A 122 -7.34 -9.96 -25.97
N LEU A 123 -7.90 -9.17 -25.04
CA LEU A 123 -8.68 -7.96 -25.36
C LEU A 123 -7.81 -6.70 -25.52
N MET A 124 -6.55 -6.77 -25.08
CA MET A 124 -5.51 -5.74 -25.20
C MET A 124 -4.16 -6.42 -25.38
#